data_AF-A0A5C8Z952-F1
#
_entry.id   AF-A0A5C8Z952-F1
#
_cell.length_a   1.000
_cell.length_b   1.000
_cell.length_c   1.000
_cell.angle_alpha   90.00
_cell.angle_beta   90.00
_cell.angle_gamma   90.00
#
_symmetry.space_group_name_H-M   'P 1'
#
loop_
_entity.id
_entity.type
_entity.pdbx_description
1 polymer ?
#
loop_
_entity_poly.entity_id
_entity_poly.type
_entity_poly.pdbx_seq_one_letter_code
_entity_poly.pdbx_strand_id
1 'polypeptide(L)'
;MKPVRSKKEMQAELDKQVRDFVEHGGNIDQVERGQTGLDREKPWVNPFKSTESEKSQPRTPVPEVVAAIDARKSTAKKPKAKYNKPKKKWILDDFGEPVRWVWSDQADD
;
A
#
# COMPACT_ATOMS: atom_id res chain seq x y z
N MET A 1 -18.89 14.26 -20.47
CA MET A 1 -18.14 13.45 -19.48
C MET A 1 -19.11 12.41 -18.93
N LYS A 2 -18.80 11.11 -18.97
CA LYS A 2 -19.69 10.11 -18.37
C LYS A 2 -19.71 10.35 -16.85
N PRO A 3 -20.89 10.33 -16.19
CA PRO A 3 -20.94 10.53 -14.75
C PRO A 3 -20.14 9.42 -14.05
N VAL A 4 -19.29 9.83 -13.10
CA VAL A 4 -18.54 8.89 -12.27
C VAL A 4 -19.52 8.23 -11.32
N ARG A 5 -19.62 6.90 -11.37
CA ARG A 5 -20.52 6.14 -10.50
C ARG A 5 -20.16 6.36 -9.04
N SER A 6 -21.17 6.53 -8.19
CA SER A 6 -20.95 6.66 -6.75
C SER A 6 -20.59 5.31 -6.12
N LYS A 7 -19.93 5.33 -4.94
CA LYS A 7 -19.64 4.10 -4.17
C LYS A 7 -20.90 3.27 -3.89
N LYS A 8 -22.02 3.96 -3.62
CA LYS A 8 -23.31 3.31 -3.33
C LYS A 8 -23.87 2.60 -4.55
N GLU A 9 -23.75 3.21 -5.74
CA GLU A 9 -24.15 2.57 -7.00
C GLU A 9 -23.30 1.33 -7.28
N MET A 10 -21.98 1.41 -7.08
CA MET A 10 -21.09 0.26 -7.26
C MET A 10 -21.43 -0.89 -6.31
N GLN A 11 -21.77 -0.60 -5.05
CA GLN A 11 -22.20 -1.63 -4.09
C GLN A 11 -23.51 -2.29 -4.53
N ALA A 12 -24.51 -1.51 -4.93
CA ALA A 12 -25.80 -2.03 -5.36
C ALA A 12 -25.67 -2.90 -6.63
N GLU A 13 -24.79 -2.51 -7.55
CA GLU A 13 -24.49 -3.28 -8.76
C GLU A 13 -23.80 -4.61 -8.42
N LEU A 14 -22.82 -4.59 -7.51
CA LEU A 14 -22.14 -5.81 -7.06
C LEU A 14 -23.11 -6.78 -6.38
N ASP A 15 -23.97 -6.27 -5.49
CA ASP A 15 -24.97 -7.09 -4.79
C ASP A 15 -25.95 -7.74 -5.78
N LYS A 16 -26.34 -7.01 -6.83
CA LYS A 16 -27.18 -7.56 -7.91
C LYS A 16 -26.46 -8.68 -8.64
N GLN A 17 -25.20 -8.48 -9.03
CA GLN A 17 -24.40 -9.49 -9.74
C GLN A 17 -24.21 -10.76 -8.92
N VAL A 18 -23.96 -10.63 -7.61
CA VAL A 18 -23.85 -11.78 -6.70
C VAL A 18 -25.16 -12.55 -6.63
N ARG A 19 -26.31 -11.86 -6.51
CA ARG A 19 -27.63 -12.53 -6.51
C ARG A 19 -27.91 -13.26 -7.81
N ASP A 20 -27.73 -12.58 -8.94
CA ASP A 20 -27.94 -13.17 -10.26
C ASP A 20 -27.07 -14.43 -10.42
N PHE A 21 -25.80 -14.39 -9.98
CA PHE A 21 -24.89 -15.54 -10.04
C PHE A 21 -25.41 -16.74 -9.22
N VAL A 22 -25.88 -16.50 -8.00
CA VAL A 22 -26.42 -17.57 -7.12
C VAL A 22 -27.74 -18.12 -7.67
N GLU A 23 -28.63 -17.25 -8.17
CA GLU A 23 -29.93 -17.66 -8.75
C GLU A 23 -29.77 -18.55 -9.99
N HIS A 24 -28.73 -18.32 -10.80
CA HIS A 24 -28.42 -19.14 -11.97
C HIS A 24 -27.65 -20.42 -11.62
N GLY A 25 -27.55 -20.78 -10.34
CA GLY A 25 -26.90 -22.02 -9.87
C GLY A 25 -25.39 -21.91 -9.68
N GLY A 26 -24.85 -20.69 -9.61
CA GLY A 26 -23.45 -20.46 -9.24
C GLY A 26 -23.17 -20.85 -7.78
N ASN A 27 -21.98 -21.38 -7.52
CA ASN A 27 -21.52 -21.74 -6.18
C ASN A 27 -20.48 -20.74 -5.69
N ILE A 28 -20.54 -20.35 -4.42
CA ILE A 28 -19.61 -19.40 -3.80
C ILE A 28 -18.75 -20.18 -2.80
N ASP A 29 -17.46 -20.29 -3.10
CA ASP A 29 -16.50 -20.93 -2.21
C ASP A 29 -16.08 -19.98 -1.08
N GLN A 30 -16.29 -20.40 0.17
CA GLN A 30 -15.85 -19.66 1.35
C GLN A 30 -14.46 -20.11 1.78
N VAL A 31 -13.48 -19.21 1.70
CA VAL A 31 -12.08 -19.48 2.09
C VAL A 31 -11.82 -18.93 3.50
N GLU A 32 -11.08 -19.68 4.31
CA GLU A 32 -10.72 -19.23 5.66
C GLU A 32 -9.78 -18.02 5.64
N ARG A 33 -9.90 -17.18 6.68
CA ARG A 33 -9.03 -16.01 6.84
C ARG A 33 -7.57 -16.44 6.97
N GLY A 34 -6.70 -15.79 6.19
CA GLY A 34 -5.27 -16.09 6.17
C GLY A 34 -4.86 -17.20 5.20
N GLN A 35 -5.82 -17.89 4.58
CA GLN A 35 -5.54 -18.76 3.45
C GLN A 35 -5.58 -17.97 2.14
N THR A 36 -4.70 -18.33 1.22
CA THR A 36 -4.71 -17.76 -0.13
C THR A 36 -5.86 -18.36 -0.94
N GLY A 37 -6.64 -17.52 -1.63
CA GLY A 37 -7.64 -17.99 -2.60
C GLY A 37 -7.04 -18.44 -3.94
N LEU A 38 -5.70 -18.46 -4.04
CA LEU A 38 -4.99 -18.96 -5.21
C LEU A 38 -4.75 -20.45 -5.10
N ASP A 39 -4.99 -21.15 -6.21
CA ASP A 39 -4.62 -22.54 -6.35
C ASP A 39 -3.10 -22.71 -6.17
N ARG A 40 -2.70 -23.71 -5.36
CA ARG A 40 -1.29 -24.05 -5.14
C ARG A 40 -0.62 -24.52 -6.43
N GLU A 41 -1.38 -25.17 -7.31
CA GLU A 41 -0.88 -25.67 -8.59
C GLU A 41 -0.83 -24.57 -9.66
N LYS A 42 -1.61 -23.50 -9.48
CA LYS A 42 -1.70 -22.38 -10.41
C LYS A 42 -1.44 -21.04 -9.71
N PRO A 43 -0.16 -20.70 -9.44
CA PRO A 43 0.19 -19.44 -8.79
C PRO A 43 -0.27 -18.25 -9.65
N TRP A 44 -0.60 -17.15 -8.98
CA TRP A 44 -0.97 -15.90 -9.64
C TRP A 44 0.17 -15.42 -10.53
N VAL A 45 -0.10 -15.25 -11.82
CA VAL A 45 0.82 -14.63 -12.77
C VAL A 45 0.34 -13.20 -12.99
N ASN A 46 1.23 -12.23 -12.79
CA ASN A 46 0.92 -10.85 -13.11
C ASN A 46 0.63 -10.72 -14.62
N PRO A 47 -0.59 -10.38 -15.06
CA PRO A 47 -0.91 -10.25 -16.48
C PRO A 47 -0.15 -9.09 -17.14
N PHE A 48 0.45 -8.21 -16.35
CA PHE A 48 1.30 -7.10 -16.81
C PHE A 48 2.79 -7.42 -16.74
N LYS A 49 3.19 -8.61 -16.27
CA LYS A 49 4.56 -9.09 -16.51
C LYS A 49 4.62 -9.56 -17.95
N SER A 50 5.10 -8.70 -18.84
CA SER A 50 5.57 -9.15 -20.14
C SER A 50 6.68 -10.19 -19.90
N THR A 51 6.39 -11.46 -20.19
CA THR A 51 7.39 -12.55 -20.21
C THR A 51 8.42 -12.33 -21.31
N GLU A 52 8.07 -11.49 -22.28
CA GLU A 52 9.05 -10.81 -23.10
C GLU A 52 9.68 -9.71 -22.23
N SER A 53 10.87 -9.98 -21.70
CA SER A 53 11.83 -8.89 -21.54
C SER A 53 11.93 -8.26 -22.92
N GLU A 54 11.20 -7.15 -23.16
CA GLU A 54 11.36 -6.34 -24.36
C GLU A 54 12.87 -6.25 -24.60
N LYS A 55 13.35 -6.87 -25.68
CA LYS A 55 14.78 -6.95 -25.99
C LYS A 55 15.34 -5.55 -25.76
N SER A 56 16.18 -5.41 -24.74
CA SER A 56 16.57 -4.08 -24.25
C SER A 56 17.00 -3.27 -25.45
N GLN A 57 16.21 -2.23 -25.78
CA GLN A 57 16.51 -1.39 -26.91
C GLN A 57 17.98 -0.92 -26.78
N PRO A 58 18.76 -0.90 -27.87
CA PRO A 58 20.12 -0.39 -27.82
C PRO A 58 20.04 1.08 -27.42
N ARG A 59 20.36 1.38 -26.16
CA ARG A 59 20.41 2.74 -25.64
C ARG A 59 21.83 3.27 -25.81
N THR A 60 21.97 4.47 -26.33
CA THR A 60 23.25 5.19 -26.34
C THR A 60 23.51 5.74 -24.93
N PRO A 61 24.58 5.34 -24.24
CA PRO A 61 24.90 5.91 -22.94
C PRO A 61 25.28 7.39 -23.10
N VAL A 62 24.65 8.26 -22.31
CA VAL A 62 25.01 9.70 -22.23
C VAL A 62 25.71 9.92 -20.89
N PRO A 63 27.05 9.84 -20.82
CA PRO A 63 27.79 9.81 -19.56
C PRO A 63 27.59 11.08 -18.73
N GLU A 64 27.41 12.24 -19.36
CA GLU A 64 27.15 13.51 -18.67
C GLU A 64 25.85 13.49 -17.86
N VAL A 65 24.79 12.89 -18.42
CA VAL A 65 23.49 12.77 -17.75
C VAL A 65 23.56 11.78 -16.60
N VAL A 66 24.26 10.67 -16.78
CA VAL A 66 24.50 9.68 -15.71
C VAL A 66 25.27 10.33 -14.55
N ALA A 67 26.35 11.05 -14.86
CA ALA A 67 27.15 11.77 -13.88
C ALA A 67 26.32 12.82 -13.11
N ALA A 68 25.46 13.56 -13.79
CA ALA A 68 24.55 14.53 -13.16
C ALA A 68 23.53 13.87 -12.22
N ILE A 69 22.99 12.69 -12.60
CA ILE A 69 22.07 11.91 -11.76
C ILE A 69 22.79 11.39 -10.50
N ASP A 70 24.00 10.88 -10.65
CA ASP A 70 24.79 10.34 -9.53
C ASP A 70 25.22 11.45 -8.57
N ALA A 71 25.61 12.63 -9.08
CA ALA A 71 25.89 13.81 -8.28
C ALA A 71 24.67 14.26 -7.47
N ARG A 72 23.45 14.14 -8.02
CA ARG A 72 22.21 14.43 -7.29
C ARG A 72 21.99 13.44 -6.15
N LYS A 73 22.27 12.14 -6.36
CA LYS A 73 22.11 11.10 -5.33
C LYS A 73 23.14 11.21 -4.21
N SER A 74 24.38 11.59 -4.53
CA SER A 74 25.48 11.70 -3.57
C SER A 74 25.39 12.92 -2.66
N THR A 75 24.50 13.88 -2.94
CA THR A 75 24.15 14.93 -1.97
C THR A 75 23.40 14.32 -0.80
N ALA A 76 24.16 13.75 0.15
CA ALA A 76 23.67 13.38 1.45
C ALA A 76 22.99 14.61 2.06
N LYS A 77 21.67 14.53 2.21
CA LYS A 77 20.91 15.54 2.96
C LYS A 77 21.53 15.55 4.35
N LYS A 78 22.21 16.64 4.71
CA LYS A 78 22.69 16.85 6.08
C LYS A 78 21.52 16.52 7.02
N PRO A 79 21.72 15.66 8.05
CA PRO A 79 20.65 15.35 8.97
C PRO A 79 20.15 16.68 9.53
N LYS A 80 18.86 16.97 9.29
CA LYS A 80 18.24 18.15 9.87
C LYS A 80 18.37 18.02 11.38
N ALA A 81 18.81 19.09 12.05
CA ALA A 81 18.82 19.15 13.50
C ALA A 81 17.44 18.71 14.00
N LYS A 82 17.40 17.60 14.76
CA LYS A 82 16.15 17.11 15.35
C LYS A 82 15.82 18.08 16.48
N TYR A 83 14.86 18.96 16.25
CA TYR A 83 14.25 19.71 17.34
C TYR A 83 13.37 18.76 18.15
N ASN A 84 13.60 18.69 19.46
CA ASN A 84 12.71 18.00 20.38
C ASN A 84 11.38 18.74 20.34
N LYS A 85 10.37 18.11 19.72
CA LYS A 85 8.99 18.58 19.76
C LYS A 85 8.30 17.88 20.93
N PRO A 86 7.40 18.57 21.65
CA PRO A 86 6.57 17.92 22.66
C PRO A 86 5.87 16.72 22.02
N LYS A 87 5.95 15.56 22.67
CA LYS A 87 5.25 14.33 22.26
C LYS A 87 4.06 14.11 23.19
N LYS A 88 2.96 13.55 22.66
CA LYS A 88 1.83 13.11 23.49
C LYS A 88 2.22 11.81 24.17
N LYS A 89 2.20 11.80 25.50
CA LYS A 89 2.46 10.62 26.34
C LYS A 89 1.19 10.27 27.11
N TRP A 90 0.82 8.98 27.12
CA TRP A 90 -0.29 8.49 27.93
C TRP A 90 0.15 8.38 29.39
N ILE A 91 -0.67 8.91 30.30
CA ILE A 91 -0.59 8.58 31.71
C ILE A 91 -1.49 7.36 31.92
N LEU A 92 -0.89 6.30 32.45
CA LEU A 92 -1.58 5.07 32.80
C LEU A 92 -1.91 5.09 34.29
N ASP A 93 -3.08 4.61 34.66
CA ASP A 93 -3.49 4.37 36.06
C ASP A 93 -2.73 3.18 36.67
N ASP A 94 -2.93 2.90 37.96
CA ASP A 94 -2.35 1.77 38.69
C ASP A 94 -2.70 0.40 38.05
N PHE A 95 -3.73 0.36 37.19
CA PHE A 95 -4.16 -0.80 36.40
C PHE A 95 -3.66 -0.80 34.94
N GLY A 96 -2.84 0.18 34.54
CA GLY A 96 -2.30 0.28 33.18
C GLY A 96 -3.25 0.86 32.14
N GLU A 97 -4.44 1.32 32.54
CA GLU A 97 -5.42 1.93 31.64
C GLU A 97 -5.07 3.41 31.35
N PRO A 98 -5.19 3.87 30.10
CA PRO A 98 -4.88 5.26 29.76
C PRO A 98 -5.93 6.23 30.31
N VAL A 99 -5.53 7.06 31.28
CA VAL A 99 -6.40 8.06 31.92
C VAL A 99 -6.47 9.33 31.07
N ARG A 100 -5.31 9.87 30.69
CA ARG A 100 -5.20 11.11 29.91
C ARG A 100 -3.86 11.22 29.20
N TRP A 101 -3.81 12.08 28.18
CA TRP A 101 -2.58 12.42 27.49
C TRP A 101 -2.01 13.73 28.02
N VAL A 102 -0.68 13.81 28.10
CA VAL A 102 0.08 15.02 28.46
C VAL A 102 1.17 15.23 27.42
N TRP A 103 1.46 16.50 27.10
CA TRP A 103 2.60 16.86 26.27
C TRP A 103 3.88 16.81 27.12
N SER A 104 4.86 15.99 26.73
CA SER A 104 6.19 15.96 27.37
C SER A 104 7.25 16.49 26.43
N ASP A 105 8.08 17.42 26.92
CA ASP A 105 9.21 17.97 26.18
C ASP A 105 10.47 17.08 26.20
N GLN A 106 10.48 16.05 27.06
CA GLN A 106 11.58 15.09 27.13
C GLN A 106 11.53 14.11 25.97
N ALA A 107 12.67 13.97 25.29
CA ALA A 107 12.95 12.82 24.45
C ALA A 107 13.24 11.63 25.39
N ASP A 108 12.34 10.64 25.41
CA ASP A 108 12.67 9.33 25.98
C ASP A 108 13.89 8.78 25.19
N ASP A 109 15.01 8.55 25.90
CA ASP A 109 16.30 8.04 25.40
C ASP A 109 16.29 6.50 25.33
#